data_AF-A0A2D1TZW6-F1
#
_entry.id   AF-A0A2D1TZW6-F1
#
_cell.length_a   1.000
_cell.length_b   1.000
_cell.length_c   1.000
_cell.angle_alpha   90.00
_cell.angle_beta   90.00
_cell.angle_gamma   90.00
#
_symmetry.space_group_name_H-M   'P 1'
#
loop_
_entity.id
_entity.type
_entity.pdbx_description
1 polymer ?
#
loop_
_entity_poly.entity_id
_entity_poly.type
_entity_poly.pdbx_seq_one_letter_code
_entity_poly.pdbx_strand_id
1 'polypeptide(L)'
;MMVRIEYEGGRTTLFDTLSFTEGSPFSGANMLTEFELEMRDEPEKGLWLTANWHQVRDDWRADAPADGIPAARRSRGWRFMLASEAELGRARRVLLDGDEAFARVRGYLCDAAAIGACYREHVGPPSKPLKSQIRDLQRALGRAEVPGVPDELARLLAEEKEEGADEGARKVKEDWGDVDEEAW
;
A
#
# COMPACT_ATOMS: atom_id res chain seq x y z
N MET A 1 13.16 3.75 6.90
CA MET A 1 12.12 3.22 6.02
C MET A 1 12.69 1.97 5.37
N MET A 2 11.93 0.88 5.36
CA MET A 2 12.28 -0.39 4.74
C MET A 2 11.27 -0.71 3.65
N VAL A 3 11.74 -0.94 2.43
CA VAL A 3 10.89 -1.43 1.33
C VAL A 3 11.19 -2.90 1.12
N ARG A 4 10.17 -3.76 1.22
CA ARG A 4 10.26 -5.18 0.90
C ARG A 4 9.39 -5.49 -0.31
N ILE A 5 9.94 -6.19 -1.30
CA ILE A 5 9.17 -6.73 -2.41
C ILE A 5 9.20 -8.25 -2.31
N GLU A 6 8.03 -8.85 -2.18
CA GLU A 6 7.86 -10.30 -2.14
C GLU A 6 7.37 -10.77 -3.51
N TYR A 7 8.06 -11.72 -4.12
CA TYR A 7 7.77 -12.22 -5.46
C TYR A 7 7.15 -13.62 -5.43
N GLU A 8 6.61 -14.02 -6.57
CA GLU A 8 6.28 -15.40 -6.86
C GLU A 8 7.50 -16.32 -6.75
N GLY A 9 7.28 -17.56 -6.29
CA GLY A 9 8.37 -18.50 -6.02
C GLY A 9 9.20 -18.20 -4.77
N GLY A 10 8.81 -17.21 -3.96
CA GLY A 10 9.40 -16.95 -2.64
C GLY A 10 10.67 -16.10 -2.64
N ARG A 11 11.10 -15.56 -3.79
CA ARG A 11 12.14 -14.52 -3.85
C ARG A 11 11.64 -13.29 -3.10
N THR A 12 12.51 -12.66 -2.31
CA THR A 12 12.24 -11.41 -1.62
C THR A 12 13.42 -10.47 -1.81
N THR A 13 13.16 -9.19 -2.09
CA THR A 13 14.17 -8.12 -2.05
C THR A 13 13.86 -7.16 -0.91
N LEU A 14 14.91 -6.68 -0.24
CA LEU A 14 14.83 -5.78 0.91
C LEU A 14 15.72 -4.55 0.62
N PHE A 15 15.15 -3.37 0.80
CA PHE A 15 15.84 -2.08 0.64
C PHE A 15 15.72 -1.30 1.93
N ASP A 16 16.84 -1.15 2.62
CA ASP A 16 16.95 -0.37 3.84
C ASP A 16 17.43 1.05 3.51
N THR A 17 16.73 2.07 4.00
CA THR A 17 17.13 3.48 3.81
C THR A 17 17.82 4.10 5.03
N LEU A 18 18.17 3.34 6.07
CA LEU A 18 18.84 3.87 7.26
C LEU A 18 20.07 4.72 6.92
N SER A 19 20.92 4.27 5.99
CA SER A 19 22.13 5.00 5.58
C SER A 19 21.86 6.35 4.89
N PHE A 20 20.66 6.56 4.35
CA PHE A 20 20.26 7.84 3.74
C PHE A 20 19.85 8.89 4.78
N THR A 21 19.83 8.54 6.07
CA THR A 21 19.46 9.42 7.17
C THR A 21 20.65 9.85 8.04
N GLU A 22 21.85 9.36 7.74
CA GLU A 22 23.05 9.71 8.51
C GLU A 22 23.47 11.17 8.26
N GLY A 23 23.61 11.91 9.36
CA GLY A 23 24.06 13.30 9.38
C GLY A 23 25.58 13.49 9.53
N SER A 24 26.39 12.44 9.36
CA SER A 24 27.82 12.51 9.64
C SER A 24 28.68 12.82 8.40
N PRO A 25 29.57 13.81 8.45
CA PRO A 25 29.63 14.93 9.40
C PRO A 25 28.96 16.13 8.75
N PHE A 26 28.03 16.84 9.38
CA PHE A 26 27.46 18.03 8.74
C PHE A 26 28.56 19.05 8.36
N SER A 27 28.80 19.17 7.06
CA SER A 27 28.84 20.47 6.40
C SER A 27 27.44 20.77 5.84
N GLY A 28 26.45 20.85 6.74
CA GLY A 28 25.20 21.61 6.58
C GLY A 28 24.14 21.15 5.57
N ALA A 29 24.37 20.15 4.72
CA ALA A 29 23.49 19.95 3.56
C ALA A 29 22.26 19.04 3.77
N ASN A 30 22.22 18.05 4.67
CA ASN A 30 21.02 17.20 4.81
C ASN A 30 20.49 17.18 6.25
N MET A 31 19.46 17.97 6.53
CA MET A 31 18.76 17.99 7.81
C MET A 31 17.55 17.05 7.87
N LEU A 32 17.01 16.67 6.72
CA LEU A 32 15.86 15.78 6.61
C LEU A 32 15.83 15.13 5.24
N THR A 33 15.83 13.81 5.20
CA THR A 33 15.62 13.04 3.97
C THR A 33 14.14 12.83 3.74
N GLU A 34 13.70 13.16 2.54
CA GLU A 34 12.34 12.92 2.04
C GLU A 34 12.39 11.73 1.09
N PHE A 35 11.59 10.71 1.38
CA PHE A 35 11.44 9.54 0.52
C PHE A 35 10.09 9.55 -0.17
N GLU A 36 10.10 9.32 -1.48
CA GLU A 36 8.89 9.11 -2.28
C GLU A 36 8.98 7.73 -2.93
N LEU A 37 8.01 6.87 -2.66
CA LEU A 37 7.86 5.57 -3.30
C LEU A 37 6.71 5.65 -4.29
N GLU A 38 6.98 5.45 -5.58
CA GLU A 38 6.01 5.69 -6.66
C GLU A 38 6.08 4.59 -7.72
N MET A 39 4.92 4.17 -8.24
CA MET A 39 4.82 3.47 -9.51
C MET A 39 4.86 4.49 -10.64
N ARG A 40 5.88 4.43 -11.50
CA ARG A 40 6.08 5.40 -12.58
C ARG A 40 5.99 4.71 -13.92
N ASP A 41 5.51 5.42 -14.93
CA ASP A 41 5.55 4.98 -16.33
C ASP A 41 6.76 5.56 -17.08
N GLU A 42 7.23 6.75 -16.69
CA GLU A 42 8.35 7.46 -17.33
C GLU A 42 9.50 7.79 -16.37
N PRO A 43 10.78 7.73 -16.82
CA PRO A 43 11.23 7.36 -18.17
C PRO A 43 11.17 5.85 -18.47
N GLU A 44 11.06 5.03 -17.43
CA GLU A 44 10.91 3.58 -17.53
C GLU A 44 9.92 3.09 -16.49
N LYS A 45 9.04 2.18 -16.91
CA LYS A 45 7.97 1.68 -16.07
C LYS A 45 8.51 0.79 -14.95
N GLY A 46 8.14 1.10 -13.71
CA GLY A 46 8.63 0.37 -12.55
C GLY A 46 8.27 0.99 -11.21
N LEU A 47 8.73 0.36 -10.14
CA LEU A 47 8.65 0.89 -8.79
C LEU A 47 9.93 1.67 -8.50
N TRP A 48 9.76 2.96 -8.19
CA TRP A 48 10.86 3.89 -7.99
C TRP A 48 10.84 4.44 -6.57
N LEU A 49 12.04 4.55 -5.99
CA LEU A 49 12.30 5.30 -4.78
C LEU A 49 13.05 6.59 -5.14
N THR A 50 12.48 7.75 -4.83
CA THR A 50 13.19 9.03 -4.86
C THR A 50 13.63 9.39 -3.45
N ALA A 51 14.91 9.72 -3.28
CA ALA A 51 15.45 10.26 -2.03
C ALA A 51 15.89 11.71 -2.26
N ASN A 52 15.08 12.64 -1.78
CA ASN A 52 15.40 14.07 -1.73
C ASN A 52 15.90 14.42 -0.33
N TRP A 53 16.50 15.60 -0.18
CA TRP A 53 16.94 16.06 1.12
C TRP A 53 16.65 17.54 1.33
N HIS A 54 16.51 17.93 2.60
CA HIS A 54 16.31 19.33 2.99
C HIS A 54 17.61 19.86 3.57
N GLN A 55 18.09 20.97 3.02
CA GLN A 55 19.32 21.60 3.49
C GLN A 55 19.02 22.87 4.30
N VAL A 56 19.98 23.30 5.11
CA VAL A 56 19.96 24.62 5.76
C VAL A 56 21.23 25.37 5.38
N ARG A 57 21.12 26.68 5.23
CA ARG A 57 22.26 27.54 4.90
C ARG A 57 22.17 28.86 5.66
N ASP A 58 23.33 29.44 5.95
CA ASP A 58 23.42 30.69 6.71
C ASP A 58 22.84 31.88 5.95
N ASP A 59 22.96 31.91 4.62
CA ASP A 59 22.32 32.93 3.78
C ASP A 59 20.79 32.86 3.87
N TRP A 60 20.21 31.66 3.89
CA TRP A 60 18.76 31.50 4.07
C TRP A 60 18.28 31.90 5.46
N ARG A 61 19.14 31.79 6.47
CA ARG A 61 18.89 32.30 7.81
C ARG A 61 18.97 33.82 7.85
N ALA A 62 19.93 34.42 7.17
CA ALA A 62 20.09 35.87 7.09
C ALA A 62 18.93 36.56 6.33
N ASP A 63 18.36 35.87 5.34
CA ASP A 63 17.19 36.33 4.57
C ASP A 63 15.85 36.18 5.34
N ALA A 64 15.84 35.51 6.50
CA ALA A 64 14.62 35.32 7.27
C ALA A 64 14.17 36.64 7.93
N PRO A 65 12.85 36.88 8.10
CA PRO A 65 12.35 38.01 8.87
C PRO A 65 12.97 38.04 10.27
N ALA A 66 13.15 39.22 10.86
CA ALA A 66 13.84 39.39 12.15
C ALA A 66 13.18 38.62 13.32
N ASP A 67 11.88 38.36 13.22
CA ASP A 67 11.06 37.56 14.14
C ASP A 67 10.59 36.23 13.50
N GLY A 68 11.10 35.90 12.32
CA GLY A 68 10.73 34.72 11.55
C GLY A 68 11.61 33.50 11.83
N ILE A 69 11.04 32.31 11.65
CA ILE A 69 11.79 31.04 11.70
C ILE A 69 12.40 30.80 10.31
N PRO A 70 13.73 30.65 10.19
CA PRO A 70 14.37 30.30 8.92
C PRO A 70 13.86 28.97 8.35
N ALA A 71 13.54 28.96 7.06
CA ALA A 71 13.06 27.76 6.38
C ALA A 71 14.22 26.97 5.76
N ALA A 72 14.33 25.69 6.12
CA ALA A 72 15.08 24.71 5.33
C ALA A 72 14.42 24.55 3.95
N ARG A 73 15.19 24.18 2.93
CA ARG A 73 14.65 24.00 1.57
C ARG A 73 15.02 22.64 0.99
N ARG A 74 14.07 22.06 0.25
CA ARG A 74 14.21 20.81 -0.49
C ARG A 74 15.25 20.96 -1.60
N SER A 75 16.08 19.96 -1.73
CA SER A 75 17.06 19.77 -2.80
C SER A 75 16.78 18.44 -3.47
N ARG A 76 16.91 18.41 -4.80
CA ARG A 76 16.66 17.20 -5.59
C ARG A 76 17.79 16.21 -5.36
N GLY A 77 17.44 14.97 -5.04
CA GLY A 77 18.39 13.89 -4.97
C GLY A 77 18.23 12.84 -6.06
N TRP A 78 18.40 11.59 -5.66
CA TRP A 78 18.51 10.47 -6.58
C TRP A 78 17.21 9.69 -6.68
N ARG A 79 16.98 9.09 -7.85
CA ARG A 79 15.95 8.07 -8.03
C ARG A 79 16.60 6.71 -8.21
N PHE A 80 15.99 5.70 -7.60
CA PHE A 80 16.43 4.33 -7.63
C PHE A 80 15.27 3.47 -8.12
N MET A 81 15.46 2.73 -9.21
CA MET A 81 14.52 1.70 -9.59
C MET A 81 14.69 0.53 -8.62
N LEU A 82 13.62 0.20 -7.90
CA LEU A 82 13.61 -0.93 -6.97
C LEU A 82 13.15 -2.22 -7.66
N ALA A 83 12.26 -2.10 -8.64
CA ALA A 83 11.81 -3.20 -9.49
C ALA A 83 11.36 -2.67 -10.85
N SER A 84 11.82 -3.32 -11.91
CA SER A 84 11.34 -3.07 -13.28
C SER A 84 9.89 -3.56 -13.47
N GLU A 85 9.21 -3.15 -14.54
CA GLU A 85 7.91 -3.69 -14.91
C GLU A 85 7.90 -5.23 -14.99
N ALA A 86 8.95 -5.84 -15.55
CA ALA A 86 9.06 -7.30 -15.67
C ALA A 86 9.15 -7.98 -14.30
N GLU A 87 9.89 -7.39 -13.35
CA GLU A 87 9.96 -7.88 -11.98
C GLU A 87 8.64 -7.66 -11.24
N LEU A 88 8.03 -6.48 -11.40
CA LEU A 88 6.72 -6.18 -10.86
C LEU A 88 5.63 -7.09 -11.41
N GLY A 89 5.77 -7.63 -12.63
CA GLY A 89 4.87 -8.66 -13.17
C GLY A 89 4.80 -9.91 -12.30
N ARG A 90 5.83 -10.18 -11.49
CA ARG A 90 5.94 -11.34 -10.59
C ARG A 90 5.86 -10.96 -9.11
N ALA A 91 5.71 -9.68 -8.77
CA ALA A 91 5.63 -9.22 -7.38
C ALA A 91 4.26 -9.57 -6.77
N ARG A 92 4.22 -10.28 -5.65
CA ARG A 92 2.98 -10.55 -4.92
C ARG A 92 2.52 -9.34 -4.11
N ARG A 93 3.46 -8.65 -3.48
CA ARG A 93 3.20 -7.44 -2.70
C ARG A 93 4.47 -6.64 -2.45
N VAL A 94 4.27 -5.37 -2.14
CA VAL A 94 5.30 -4.43 -1.69
C VAL A 94 4.91 -3.96 -0.30
N LEU A 95 5.81 -4.10 0.65
CA LEU A 95 5.64 -3.65 2.02
C LEU A 95 6.52 -2.44 2.29
N LEU A 96 5.95 -1.43 2.94
CA LEU A 96 6.61 -0.23 3.40
C LEU A 96 6.57 -0.22 4.92
N ASP A 97 7.74 -0.37 5.57
CA ASP A 97 7.86 -0.47 7.04
C ASP A 97 6.97 -1.56 7.68
N GLY A 98 6.60 -2.58 6.90
CA GLY A 98 5.75 -3.69 7.33
C GLY A 98 4.29 -3.58 6.90
N ASP A 99 3.84 -2.39 6.51
CA ASP A 99 2.50 -2.15 5.97
C ASP A 99 2.44 -2.45 4.47
N GLU A 100 1.34 -3.03 4.00
CA GLU A 100 1.17 -3.38 2.59
C GLU A 100 0.86 -2.13 1.76
N ALA A 101 1.85 -1.66 1.00
CA ALA A 101 1.72 -0.53 0.10
C ALA A 101 1.09 -0.94 -1.23
N PHE A 102 1.52 -2.08 -1.78
CA PHE A 102 0.96 -2.65 -3.00
C PHE A 102 0.72 -4.15 -2.84
N ALA A 103 -0.33 -4.68 -3.45
CA ALA A 103 -0.66 -6.10 -3.36
C ALA A 103 -1.36 -6.63 -4.59
N ARG A 104 -1.13 -7.91 -4.90
CA ARG A 104 -1.70 -8.54 -6.10
C ARG A 104 -3.10 -9.07 -5.87
N VAL A 105 -4.04 -8.63 -6.70
CA VAL A 105 -5.41 -9.16 -6.78
C VAL A 105 -5.67 -9.63 -8.21
N ARG A 106 -6.00 -10.91 -8.38
CA ARG A 106 -6.25 -11.54 -9.70
C ARG A 106 -5.21 -11.24 -10.78
N GLY A 107 -3.93 -11.19 -10.41
CA GLY A 107 -2.85 -10.92 -11.35
C GLY A 107 -2.51 -9.43 -11.52
N TYR A 108 -3.27 -8.51 -10.93
CA TYR A 108 -3.01 -7.07 -10.99
C TYR A 108 -2.40 -6.59 -9.70
N LEU A 109 -1.34 -5.78 -9.79
CA LEU A 109 -0.76 -5.12 -8.63
C LEU A 109 -1.56 -3.85 -8.33
N CYS A 110 -2.20 -3.82 -7.16
CA CYS A 110 -3.04 -2.71 -6.72
C CYS A 110 -2.31 -1.88 -5.67
N ASP A 111 -2.61 -0.59 -5.58
CA ASP A 111 -2.19 0.28 -4.48
C ASP A 111 -3.08 0.00 -3.25
N ALA A 112 -2.57 -0.87 -2.38
CA ALA A 112 -3.28 -1.32 -1.19
C ALA A 112 -3.42 -0.19 -0.16
N ALA A 113 -2.50 0.78 -0.14
CA ALA A 113 -2.57 1.93 0.74
C ALA A 113 -3.72 2.86 0.34
N ALA A 114 -3.87 3.17 -0.95
CA ALA A 114 -4.97 3.97 -1.49
C ALA A 114 -6.32 3.30 -1.27
N ILE A 115 -6.42 1.99 -1.54
CA ILE A 115 -7.63 1.20 -1.29
C ILE A 115 -7.98 1.24 0.20
N GLY A 116 -7.01 1.00 1.09
CA GLY A 116 -7.24 0.99 2.54
C GLY A 116 -7.67 2.36 3.08
N ALA A 117 -7.13 3.46 2.53
CA ALA A 117 -7.56 4.81 2.86
C ALA A 117 -9.00 5.08 2.43
N CYS A 118 -9.33 4.76 1.17
CA CYS A 118 -10.67 4.91 0.61
C CYS A 118 -11.70 4.04 1.38
N TYR A 119 -11.32 2.80 1.72
CA TYR A 119 -12.17 1.89 2.49
C TYR A 119 -12.53 2.45 3.87
N ARG A 120 -11.56 3.07 4.57
CA ARG A 120 -11.79 3.74 5.85
C ARG A 120 -12.79 4.89 5.76
N GLU A 121 -12.75 5.65 4.66
CA GLU A 121 -13.63 6.80 4.45
C GLU A 121 -15.07 6.37 4.14
N HIS A 122 -15.26 5.36 3.28
CA HIS A 122 -16.58 5.04 2.74
C HIS A 122 -17.26 3.80 3.34
N VAL A 123 -16.49 2.92 3.99
CA VAL A 123 -17.01 1.63 4.50
C VAL A 123 -16.72 1.44 5.98
N GLY A 124 -15.50 1.72 6.44
CA GLY A 124 -15.07 1.58 7.83
C GLY A 124 -13.68 0.96 7.97
N PRO A 125 -13.26 0.51 9.17
CA PRO A 125 -11.93 -0.09 9.35
C PRO A 125 -11.73 -1.33 8.45
N PRO A 126 -10.59 -1.46 7.76
CA PRO A 126 -10.33 -2.59 6.88
C PRO A 126 -10.13 -3.87 7.70
N SER A 127 -11.03 -4.83 7.53
CA SER A 127 -11.01 -6.14 8.20
C SER A 127 -11.12 -7.32 7.24
N LYS A 128 -11.47 -7.05 5.98
CA LYS A 128 -11.66 -8.06 4.93
C LYS A 128 -10.42 -8.15 4.02
N PRO A 129 -10.23 -9.25 3.29
CA PRO A 129 -9.20 -9.32 2.24
C PRO A 129 -9.36 -8.22 1.19
N LEU A 130 -8.26 -7.81 0.54
CA LEU A 130 -8.23 -6.67 -0.39
C LEU A 130 -9.25 -6.80 -1.53
N LYS A 131 -9.43 -8.00 -2.11
CA LYS A 131 -10.46 -8.27 -3.13
C LYS A 131 -11.88 -7.90 -2.65
N SER A 132 -12.21 -8.26 -1.42
CA SER A 132 -13.51 -7.95 -0.81
C SER A 132 -13.65 -6.46 -0.51
N GLN A 133 -12.56 -5.82 -0.06
CA GLN A 133 -12.55 -4.36 0.14
C GLN A 133 -12.84 -3.61 -1.16
N ILE A 134 -12.22 -4.02 -2.28
CA ILE A 134 -12.47 -3.42 -3.60
C ILE A 134 -13.94 -3.54 -3.99
N ARG A 135 -14.55 -4.72 -3.81
CA ARG A 135 -15.99 -4.90 -4.14
C ARG A 135 -16.92 -4.07 -3.28
N ASP A 136 -16.64 -3.99 -1.98
CA ASP A 136 -17.43 -3.18 -1.07
C ASP A 136 -17.29 -1.69 -1.41
N LEU A 137 -16.10 -1.24 -1.82
CA LEU A 137 -15.87 0.10 -2.34
C LEU A 137 -16.62 0.35 -3.66
N GLN A 138 -16.61 -0.59 -4.60
CA GLN A 138 -17.39 -0.48 -5.84
C GLN A 138 -18.89 -0.31 -5.53
N ARG A 139 -19.40 -1.02 -4.50
CA ARG A 139 -20.79 -0.84 -4.03
C ARG A 139 -21.01 0.53 -3.39
N ALA A 140 -20.09 0.99 -2.53
CA ALA A 140 -20.22 2.26 -1.81
C ALA A 140 -20.07 3.49 -2.73
N LEU A 141 -19.15 3.44 -3.69
CA LEU A 141 -18.82 4.52 -4.63
C LEU A 141 -19.71 4.51 -5.88
N GLY A 142 -20.38 3.39 -6.16
CA GLY A 142 -21.26 3.23 -7.31
C GLY A 142 -20.49 3.28 -8.63
N ARG A 143 -20.59 4.39 -9.37
CA ARG A 143 -19.91 4.58 -10.66
C ARG A 143 -18.55 5.27 -10.55
N ALA A 144 -18.19 5.77 -9.37
CA ALA A 144 -16.88 6.38 -9.18
C ALA A 144 -15.78 5.30 -9.14
N GLU A 145 -14.60 5.70 -9.60
CA GLU A 145 -13.41 4.84 -9.60
C GLU A 145 -12.96 4.51 -8.18
N VAL A 146 -12.50 3.28 -7.96
CA VAL A 146 -11.87 2.90 -6.70
C VAL A 146 -10.37 3.23 -6.79
N PRO A 147 -9.85 4.17 -5.98
CA PRO A 147 -8.43 4.53 -6.02
C PRO A 147 -7.53 3.32 -5.83
N GLY A 148 -6.46 3.23 -6.63
CA GLY A 148 -5.47 2.17 -6.51
C GLY A 148 -5.84 0.84 -7.17
N VAL A 149 -6.99 0.76 -7.85
CA VAL A 149 -7.46 -0.44 -8.57
C VAL A 149 -7.35 -0.22 -10.08
N PRO A 150 -6.59 -1.03 -10.82
CA PRO A 150 -6.58 -0.94 -12.28
C PRO A 150 -7.97 -1.15 -12.89
N ASP A 151 -8.32 -0.36 -13.92
CA ASP A 151 -9.63 -0.39 -14.59
C ASP A 151 -10.08 -1.80 -15.02
N GLU A 152 -9.15 -2.57 -15.58
CA GLU A 152 -9.45 -3.93 -16.06
C GLU A 152 -9.80 -4.85 -14.89
N LEU A 153 -9.09 -4.75 -13.76
CA LEU A 153 -9.43 -5.48 -12.55
C LEU A 153 -10.80 -5.04 -12.01
N ALA A 154 -11.08 -3.74 -11.98
CA ALA A 154 -12.36 -3.23 -11.51
C ALA A 154 -13.54 -3.81 -12.30
N ARG A 155 -13.43 -3.87 -13.64
CA ARG A 155 -14.43 -4.49 -14.52
C ARG A 155 -14.56 -5.98 -14.25
N LEU A 156 -13.43 -6.71 -14.18
CA LEU A 156 -13.41 -8.14 -13.91
C LEU A 156 -14.06 -8.51 -12.57
N LEU A 157 -13.91 -7.68 -11.54
CA LEU A 157 -14.51 -7.90 -10.22
C LEU A 157 -16.00 -7.57 -10.17
N ALA A 158 -16.46 -6.61 -10.99
CA ALA A 158 -17.87 -6.23 -11.09
C ALA A 158 -18.70 -7.26 -11.88
N GLU A 159 -18.10 -7.92 -12.86
CA GLU A 159 -18.73 -9.00 -13.65
C GLU A 159 -18.77 -10.34 -12.91
N GLU A 160 -17.89 -10.53 -11.93
CA GLU A 160 -17.82 -11.75 -11.14
C GLU A 160 -19.05 -11.84 -10.23
N LYS A 161 -19.99 -12.72 -10.57
CA LYS A 161 -21.12 -13.06 -9.67
C LYS A 161 -20.55 -13.46 -8.31
N GLU A 162 -21.20 -13.03 -7.23
CA GLU A 162 -20.94 -13.60 -5.90
C GLU A 162 -21.33 -15.08 -5.93
N GLU A 163 -20.38 -15.96 -6.27
CA GLU A 163 -20.50 -17.38 -5.96
C GLU A 163 -20.33 -17.53 -4.45
N GLY A 164 -21.44 -17.87 -3.78
CA GLY A 164 -21.44 -18.54 -2.47
C GLY A 164 -21.30 -17.64 -1.24
N ALA A 165 -22.41 -17.01 -0.84
CA ALA A 165 -22.60 -16.58 0.56
C ALA A 165 -23.91 -17.12 1.18
N ASP A 166 -24.58 -18.10 0.57
CA ASP A 166 -25.92 -18.57 1.02
C ASP A 166 -26.10 -20.10 1.09
N GLU A 167 -25.03 -20.87 1.30
CA GLU A 167 -25.16 -22.33 1.54
C GLU A 167 -24.48 -22.83 2.85
N GLY A 168 -24.19 -21.93 3.78
CA GLY A 168 -23.56 -22.31 5.07
C GLY A 168 -24.51 -22.39 6.28
N ALA A 169 -25.78 -21.98 6.15
CA ALA A 169 -26.69 -21.83 7.29
C ALA A 169 -27.98 -22.63 7.15
N ARG A 170 -27.95 -23.84 6.57
CA ARG A 170 -28.96 -24.84 6.93
C ARG A 170 -28.61 -25.36 8.32
N LYS A 171 -29.19 -24.73 9.35
CA LYS A 171 -29.32 -25.33 10.68
C LYS A 171 -29.98 -26.69 10.51
N VAL A 172 -29.19 -27.75 10.53
CA VAL A 172 -29.68 -29.07 10.92
C VAL A 172 -30.10 -28.89 12.38
N LYS A 173 -31.40 -28.74 12.62
CA LYS A 173 -31.95 -29.05 13.93
C LYS A 173 -31.74 -30.55 14.09
N GLU A 174 -30.70 -30.92 14.83
CA GLU A 174 -30.61 -32.25 15.43
C GLU A 174 -31.82 -32.39 16.34
N ASP A 175 -32.77 -33.19 15.89
CA ASP A 175 -33.93 -33.64 16.65
C ASP A 175 -33.39 -34.66 17.67
N TRP A 176 -33.02 -34.18 18.85
CA TRP A 176 -32.71 -35.03 19.99
C TRP A 176 -34.03 -35.67 20.45
N GLY A 177 -34.34 -36.83 19.88
CA GLY A 177 -35.43 -37.67 20.33
C GLY A 177 -35.22 -38.03 21.81
N ASP A 178 -36.27 -37.82 22.59
CA ASP A 178 -36.36 -38.23 23.99
C ASP A 178 -36.03 -39.72 24.11
N VAL A 179 -34.93 -40.03 24.81
CA VAL A 179 -34.63 -41.39 25.24
C VAL A 179 -35.31 -41.57 26.57
N ASP A 180 -36.47 -42.24 26.56
CA ASP A 180 -37.15 -42.71 27.76
C ASP A 180 -36.21 -43.66 28.53
N GLU A 181 -35.83 -43.26 29.74
CA GLU A 181 -35.23 -44.14 30.74
C GLU A 181 -36.33 -45.05 31.33
N GLU A 182 -36.60 -46.21 30.72
CA GLU A 182 -37.24 -47.31 31.45
C GLU A 182 -37.03 -48.71 30.83
N ALA A 183 -36.66 -49.67 31.69
CA ALA A 183 -36.43 -51.10 31.47
C ALA A 183 -35.17 -51.44 30.63
N TRP A 184 -34.13 -52.11 31.13
CA TRP A 184 -34.05 -53.39 31.87
C TRP A 184 -32.74 -53.52 32.65
#